data_AF-A0A942I890-F1
#
_entry.id   AF-A0A942I890-F1
#
_cell.length_a   1.000
_cell.length_b   1.000
_cell.length_c   1.000
_cell.angle_alpha   90.00
_cell.angle_beta   90.00
_cell.angle_gamma   90.00
#
_symmetry.space_group_name_H-M   'P 1'
#
loop_
_entity.id
_entity.type
_entity.pdbx_description
1 polymer ?
#
loop_
_entity_poly.entity_id
_entity_poly.type
_entity_poly.pdbx_seq_one_letter_code
_entity_poly.pdbx_strand_id
1 'polypeptide(L)'
;MPTMYLTPTADTFIYQGRPKKNYARSTSMFAGRDESGYLGMSLLNFPISSALPAGAVVTRAELRLHVLHTERHALSQVYGVYRILQRWSATTATWRKQPTFEALPVSTFAQPEHGPLVIDITGAVQT
;
A
#
# COMPACT_ATOMS: atom_id res chain seq x y z
N MET A 1 -15.88 -17.20 13.01
CA MET A 1 -16.19 -15.85 12.54
C MET A 1 -16.16 -15.85 11.02
N PRO A 2 -17.09 -15.16 10.33
CA PRO A 2 -17.07 -15.09 8.86
C PRO A 2 -15.80 -14.37 8.37
N THR A 3 -15.32 -14.75 7.19
CA THR A 3 -14.18 -14.10 6.51
C THR A 3 -14.66 -13.53 5.18
N MET A 4 -14.19 -12.34 4.83
CA MET A 4 -14.50 -11.66 3.57
C MET A 4 -13.22 -11.34 2.83
N TYR A 5 -13.22 -11.51 1.51
CA TYR A 5 -12.11 -11.13 0.64
C TYR A 5 -12.49 -9.91 -0.18
N LEU A 6 -11.63 -8.89 -0.16
CA LEU A 6 -11.78 -7.67 -0.94
C LEU A 6 -10.60 -7.54 -1.91
N THR A 7 -10.90 -7.17 -3.14
CA THR A 7 -9.90 -6.74 -4.12
C THR A 7 -9.83 -5.22 -4.13
N PRO A 8 -8.66 -4.63 -4.44
CA PRO A 8 -8.56 -3.19 -4.58
C PRO A 8 -9.40 -2.72 -5.79
N THR A 9 -10.08 -1.58 -5.63
CA THR A 9 -10.84 -0.93 -6.72
C THR A 9 -9.98 0.04 -7.52
N ALA A 10 -8.84 0.45 -6.96
CA ALA A 10 -7.81 1.22 -7.66
C ALA A 10 -6.44 0.93 -7.05
N ASP A 11 -5.42 0.90 -7.90
CA ASP A 11 -4.03 0.79 -7.51
C ASP A 11 -3.15 1.65 -8.42
N THR A 12 -2.00 2.07 -7.89
CA THR A 12 -0.89 2.62 -8.65
C THR A 12 0.33 2.70 -7.74
N PHE A 13 1.45 3.21 -8.24
CA PHE A 13 2.54 3.67 -7.38
C PHE A 13 2.99 5.07 -7.80
N ILE A 14 3.58 5.77 -6.85
CA ILE A 14 4.21 7.07 -7.06
C ILE A 14 5.69 6.94 -6.73
N TYR A 15 6.52 7.71 -7.42
CA TYR A 15 7.97 7.52 -7.35
C TYR A 15 8.71 8.86 -7.39
N GLN A 16 9.56 9.06 -6.39
CA GLN A 16 10.29 10.30 -6.15
C GLN A 16 11.24 10.65 -7.30
N GLY A 17 11.91 9.66 -7.90
CA GLY A 17 12.85 9.88 -8.99
C GLY A 17 12.20 10.37 -10.30
N ARG A 18 10.87 10.23 -10.45
CA ARG A 18 10.11 10.76 -11.60
C ARG A 18 8.82 11.44 -11.13
N PRO A 19 8.91 12.63 -10.51
CA PRO A 19 7.85 13.11 -9.63
C PRO A 19 6.56 13.56 -10.35
N LYS A 20 6.63 13.79 -11.66
CA LYS A 20 5.49 14.15 -12.52
C LYS A 20 4.92 12.95 -13.30
N LYS A 21 5.56 11.78 -13.25
CA LYS A 21 5.11 10.58 -14.00
C LYS A 21 3.97 9.90 -13.25
N ASN A 22 2.97 9.45 -14.00
CA ASN A 22 1.88 8.60 -13.53
C ASN A 22 2.16 7.14 -13.93
N TYR A 23 1.75 6.19 -13.09
CA TYR A 23 2.00 4.76 -13.26
C TYR A 23 0.73 3.92 -13.22
N ALA A 24 -0.45 4.49 -13.50
CA ALA A 24 -1.74 3.79 -13.44
C ALA A 24 -1.86 2.58 -14.40
N ARG A 25 -0.98 2.50 -15.40
CA ARG A 25 -0.94 1.42 -16.39
C ARG A 25 0.22 0.44 -16.15
N SER A 26 0.95 0.59 -15.05
CA SER A 26 2.03 -0.34 -14.70
C SER A 26 1.42 -1.68 -14.31
N THR A 27 2.06 -2.78 -14.71
CA THR A 27 1.66 -4.14 -14.33
C THR A 27 2.25 -4.58 -12.99
N SER A 28 3.09 -3.73 -12.39
CA SER A 28 3.71 -3.92 -11.07
C SER A 28 3.80 -2.59 -10.33
N MET A 29 3.85 -2.68 -8.99
CA MET A 29 4.01 -1.53 -8.11
C MET A 29 5.36 -1.57 -7.41
N PHE A 30 5.88 -0.40 -7.08
CA PHE A 30 7.14 -0.23 -6.39
C PHE A 30 6.93 0.42 -5.02
N ALA A 31 7.52 -0.18 -3.99
CA ALA A 31 7.55 0.34 -2.63
C ALA A 31 9.00 0.27 -2.10
N GLY A 32 9.39 1.26 -1.29
CA GLY A 32 10.74 1.35 -0.74
C GLY A 32 11.66 2.22 -1.59
N ARG A 33 12.95 2.24 -1.24
CA ARG A 33 13.96 3.04 -1.94
C ARG A 33 14.66 2.21 -3.00
N ASP A 34 15.00 2.86 -4.12
CA ASP A 34 15.88 2.27 -5.13
C ASP A 34 17.36 2.47 -4.77
N GLU A 35 18.27 2.02 -5.64
CA GLU A 35 19.72 2.12 -5.44
C GLU A 35 20.22 3.57 -5.35
N SER A 36 19.51 4.50 -5.98
CA SER A 36 19.79 5.94 -5.91
C SER A 36 19.16 6.62 -4.68
N GLY A 37 18.47 5.87 -3.83
CA GLY A 37 17.79 6.35 -2.64
C GLY A 37 16.43 6.99 -2.88
N TYR A 38 15.89 6.98 -4.11
CA TYR A 38 14.58 7.53 -4.41
C TYR A 38 13.47 6.63 -3.89
N LEU A 39 12.52 7.21 -3.15
CA LEU A 39 11.40 6.49 -2.56
C LEU A 39 10.27 6.25 -3.57
N GLY A 40 9.77 5.01 -3.61
CA GLY A 40 8.51 4.61 -4.21
C GLY A 40 7.47 4.26 -3.16
N MET A 41 6.21 4.56 -3.47
CA MET A 41 5.06 4.23 -2.63
C MET A 41 3.94 3.64 -3.49
N SER A 42 3.53 2.42 -3.17
CA SER A 42 2.31 1.82 -3.69
C SER A 42 1.09 2.44 -3.02
N LEU A 43 0.07 2.77 -3.81
CA LEU A 43 -1.22 3.28 -3.35
C LEU A 43 -2.29 2.25 -3.70
N LEU A 44 -3.07 1.83 -2.70
CA LEU A 44 -4.13 0.84 -2.84
C LEU A 44 -5.43 1.39 -2.26
N ASN A 45 -6.53 1.24 -2.98
CA ASN A 45 -7.86 1.63 -2.51
C ASN A 45 -8.76 0.40 -2.44
N PHE A 46 -9.39 0.18 -1.28
CA PHE A 46 -10.29 -0.95 -1.04
C PHE A 46 -11.70 -0.45 -0.70
N PRO A 47 -12.77 -1.12 -1.16
CA PRO A 47 -14.15 -0.70 -0.95
C PRO A 47 -14.69 -1.11 0.44
N ILE A 48 -13.94 -0.83 1.50
CA ILE A 48 -14.20 -1.34 2.87
C ILE A 48 -15.57 -0.87 3.39
N SER A 49 -15.87 0.42 3.27
CA SER A 49 -17.10 1.02 3.82
C SER A 49 -18.38 0.52 3.15
N SER A 50 -18.32 0.15 1.88
CA SER A 50 -19.46 -0.43 1.15
C SER A 50 -19.59 -1.94 1.32
N ALA A 51 -18.54 -2.61 1.79
CA ALA A 51 -18.48 -4.06 1.89
C ALA A 51 -18.87 -4.60 3.27
N LEU A 52 -18.57 -3.85 4.34
CA LEU A 52 -18.87 -4.29 5.70
C LEU A 52 -20.34 -4.03 6.05
N PRO A 53 -21.07 -5.04 6.61
CA PRO A 53 -22.42 -4.83 7.14
C PRO A 53 -22.45 -3.77 8.25
N ALA A 54 -23.58 -3.07 8.37
CA ALA A 54 -23.78 -2.12 9.47
C ALA A 54 -23.64 -2.83 10.83
N GLY A 55 -22.83 -2.26 11.73
CA GLY A 55 -22.54 -2.83 13.04
C GLY A 55 -21.53 -3.99 13.05
N ALA A 56 -20.88 -4.28 11.92
CA ALA A 56 -19.82 -5.28 11.88
C ALA A 56 -18.60 -4.85 12.72
N VAL A 57 -18.14 -5.74 13.60
CA VAL A 57 -16.90 -5.56 14.36
C VAL A 57 -15.78 -6.32 13.65
N VAL A 58 -14.76 -5.61 13.18
CA VAL A 58 -13.60 -6.21 12.52
C VAL A 58 -12.60 -6.69 13.57
N THR A 59 -12.48 -8.00 13.73
CA THR A 59 -11.54 -8.62 14.68
C THR A 59 -10.16 -8.85 14.08
N ARG A 60 -10.06 -8.98 12.75
CA ARG A 60 -8.81 -9.18 12.02
C ARG A 60 -8.92 -8.70 10.58
N ALA A 61 -7.89 -8.06 10.07
CA ALA A 61 -7.73 -7.78 8.65
C ALA A 61 -6.29 -7.98 8.18
N GLU A 62 -6.14 -8.59 7.01
CA GLU A 62 -4.85 -8.90 6.40
C GLU A 62 -4.77 -8.29 5.01
N LEU A 63 -3.70 -7.56 4.74
CA LEU A 63 -3.30 -7.20 3.38
C LEU A 63 -2.42 -8.31 2.82
N ARG A 64 -2.84 -8.91 1.71
CA ARG A 64 -2.12 -9.98 1.03
C ARG A 64 -1.55 -9.47 -0.28
N LEU A 65 -0.25 -9.55 -0.43
CA LEU A 65 0.52 -9.10 -1.59
C LEU A 65 1.37 -10.25 -2.13
N HIS A 66 1.89 -10.07 -3.34
CA HIS A 66 2.88 -10.94 -3.94
C HIS A 66 4.10 -10.12 -4.34
N VAL A 67 5.23 -10.41 -3.71
CA VAL A 67 6.50 -9.73 -3.96
C VAL A 67 7.16 -10.35 -5.18
N LEU A 68 7.25 -9.56 -6.26
CA LEU A 68 7.85 -9.98 -7.52
C LEU A 68 9.37 -9.87 -7.53
N HIS A 69 9.91 -8.89 -6.80
CA HIS A 69 11.33 -8.62 -6.73
C HIS A 69 11.65 -7.85 -5.46
N THR A 70 12.81 -8.13 -4.90
CA THR A 70 13.36 -7.40 -3.75
C THR A 70 14.78 -6.99 -4.11
N GLU A 71 15.01 -5.68 -4.22
CA GLU A 71 16.35 -5.17 -4.46
C GLU A 71 17.25 -5.46 -3.24
N ARG A 72 18.43 -6.03 -3.49
CA ARG A 72 19.42 -6.30 -2.43
C ARG A 72 20.21 -5.02 -2.18
N HIS A 73 19.78 -4.25 -1.19
CA HIS A 73 20.55 -3.13 -0.68
C HIS A 73 21.59 -3.60 0.35
N ALA A 74 22.68 -2.83 0.48
CA ALA A 74 23.66 -3.04 1.55
C ALA A 74 23.04 -2.89 2.96
N LEU A 75 21.90 -2.20 3.06
CA LEU A 75 21.12 -2.03 4.29
C LEU A 75 19.69 -2.53 4.08
N SER A 76 19.22 -3.38 4.98
CA SER A 76 17.83 -3.84 5.00
C SER A 76 16.87 -2.66 5.20
N GLN A 77 15.82 -2.59 4.37
CA GLN A 77 14.79 -1.58 4.50
C GLN A 77 13.66 -2.02 5.45
N VAL A 78 13.06 -1.05 6.14
CA VAL A 78 11.81 -1.24 6.88
C VAL A 78 10.69 -0.56 6.12
N TYR A 79 9.60 -1.29 5.91
CA TYR A 79 8.43 -0.85 5.18
C TYR A 79 7.30 -0.55 6.16
N GLY A 80 6.48 0.45 5.83
CA GLY A 80 5.30 0.82 6.60
C GLY A 80 4.05 0.81 5.72
N VAL A 81 2.93 0.39 6.30
CA VAL A 81 1.60 0.54 5.71
C VAL A 81 0.94 1.75 6.35
N TYR A 82 0.45 2.69 5.53
CA TYR A 82 -0.11 3.96 6.00
C TYR A 82 -1.54 4.13 5.50
N ARG A 83 -2.41 4.72 6.33
CA ARG A 83 -3.78 5.06 5.94
C ARG A 83 -3.79 6.35 5.13
N ILE A 84 -4.35 6.30 3.92
CA ILE A 84 -4.57 7.47 3.09
C ILE A 84 -5.80 8.24 3.59
N LEU A 85 -5.67 9.56 3.76
CA LEU A 85 -6.70 10.46 4.29
C LEU A 85 -7.43 11.26 3.21
N GLN A 86 -6.85 11.36 2.01
CA GLN A 86 -7.39 12.13 0.90
C GLN A 86 -7.85 11.20 -0.24
N ARG A 87 -9.00 11.49 -0.83
CA ARG A 87 -9.44 10.84 -2.08
C ARG A 87 -8.40 11.04 -3.18
N TRP A 88 -8.13 9.98 -3.93
CA TRP A 88 -7.18 10.00 -5.03
C TRP A 88 -7.70 9.21 -6.23
N SER A 89 -7.15 9.49 -7.41
CA SER A 89 -7.40 8.74 -8.64
C SER A 89 -6.08 8.16 -9.14
N ALA A 90 -6.08 6.87 -9.45
CA ALA A 90 -4.93 6.16 -9.99
C ALA A 90 -4.37 6.86 -11.24
N THR A 91 -5.24 7.37 -12.12
CA THR A 91 -4.85 7.99 -13.40
C THR A 91 -4.21 9.38 -13.28
N THR A 92 -4.31 10.01 -12.10
CA THR A 92 -3.76 11.36 -11.87
C THR A 92 -2.73 11.42 -10.75
N ALA A 93 -2.62 10.37 -9.94
CA ALA A 93 -1.66 10.31 -8.85
C ALA A 93 -0.22 10.33 -9.38
N THR A 94 0.59 11.21 -8.81
CA THR A 94 2.05 11.28 -9.05
C THR A 94 2.71 11.62 -7.73
N TRP A 95 4.03 11.52 -7.62
CA TRP A 95 4.74 11.96 -6.41
C TRP A 95 4.43 13.42 -6.02
N ARG A 96 4.37 14.31 -7.03
CA ARG A 96 4.02 15.72 -6.84
C ARG A 96 2.54 15.94 -6.45
N LYS A 97 1.66 14.99 -6.78
CA LYS A 97 0.21 15.03 -6.48
C LYS A 97 -0.19 13.81 -5.64
N GLN A 98 0.62 13.49 -4.64
CA GLN A 98 0.35 12.37 -3.76
C GLN A 98 -0.75 12.73 -2.76
N PRO A 99 -1.64 11.78 -2.40
CA PRO A 99 -2.63 12.05 -1.36
C PRO A 99 -1.94 12.19 0.00
N THR A 100 -2.56 12.95 0.91
CA THR A 100 -2.13 12.95 2.31
C THR A 100 -2.44 11.61 2.97
N PHE A 101 -1.57 11.18 3.87
CA PHE A 101 -1.70 9.94 4.64
C PHE A 101 -1.29 10.19 6.10
N GLU A 102 -1.62 9.27 7.00
CA GLU A 102 -1.27 9.37 8.42
C GLU A 102 0.25 9.39 8.63
N ALA A 103 0.71 10.12 9.65
CA ALA A 103 2.14 10.23 9.94
C ALA A 103 2.75 8.93 10.49
N LEU A 104 1.94 8.11 11.17
CA LEU A 104 2.38 6.85 11.75
C LEU A 104 1.89 5.68 10.88
N PRO A 105 2.71 4.63 10.72
CA PRO A 105 2.27 3.43 10.04
C PRO A 105 1.28 2.65 10.91
N VAL A 106 0.28 2.04 10.26
CA VAL A 106 -0.62 1.05 10.86
C VAL A 106 0.16 -0.22 11.24
N SER A 107 1.13 -0.57 10.40
CA SER A 107 1.95 -1.78 10.55
C SER A 107 3.29 -1.58 9.87
N THR A 108 4.31 -2.25 10.39
CA THR A 108 5.67 -2.23 9.82
C THR A 108 6.18 -3.64 9.62
N PHE A 109 6.96 -3.85 8.57
CA PHE A 109 7.59 -5.12 8.27
C PHE A 109 9.01 -4.91 7.73
N ALA A 110 9.89 -5.86 7.99
CA ALA A 110 11.23 -5.89 7.41
C ALA A 110 11.15 -6.21 5.91
N GLN A 111 12.23 -5.94 5.20
CA GLN A 111 12.36 -6.26 3.78
C GLN A 111 11.86 -7.68 3.46
N PRO A 112 10.84 -7.82 2.59
CA PRO A 112 10.25 -9.12 2.33
C PRO A 112 11.07 -9.90 1.31
N GLU A 113 10.93 -11.23 1.35
CA GLU A 113 11.45 -12.11 0.30
C GLU A 113 10.48 -12.20 -0.88
N HIS A 114 10.96 -12.72 -2.01
CA HIS A 114 10.13 -13.03 -3.16
C HIS A 114 8.99 -14.00 -2.78
N GLY A 115 7.77 -13.70 -3.21
CA GLY A 115 6.61 -14.56 -3.00
C GLY A 115 5.50 -13.92 -2.15
N PRO A 116 4.64 -14.74 -1.51
CA PRO A 116 3.50 -14.24 -0.75
C PRO A 116 3.93 -13.41 0.46
N LEU A 117 3.29 -12.25 0.63
CA LEU A 117 3.46 -11.38 1.79
C LEU A 117 2.10 -11.12 2.42
N VAL A 118 1.98 -11.39 3.72
CA VAL A 118 0.77 -11.15 4.50
C VAL A 118 1.09 -10.15 5.61
N ILE A 119 0.36 -9.04 5.64
CA ILE A 119 0.57 -7.95 6.59
C ILE A 119 -0.71 -7.77 7.40
N ASP A 120 -0.59 -7.76 8.72
CA ASP A 120 -1.71 -7.39 9.60
C ASP A 120 -1.98 -5.88 9.48
N ILE A 121 -3.21 -5.54 9.11
CA ILE A 121 -3.70 -4.17 8.97
C ILE A 121 -4.96 -3.95 9.80
N THR A 122 -5.19 -4.77 10.83
CA THR A 122 -6.40 -4.70 11.67
C THR A 122 -6.61 -3.30 12.24
N GLY A 123 -5.53 -2.59 12.61
CA GLY A 123 -5.61 -1.20 13.08
C GLY A 123 -6.07 -0.17 12.03
N ALA A 124 -6.00 -0.47 10.72
CA ALA A 124 -6.48 0.45 9.68
C ALA A 124 -8.01 0.42 9.50
N VAL A 125 -8.66 -0.65 9.93
CA VAL A 125 -10.06 -0.98 9.57
C VAL A 125 -11.00 -1.04 10.77
N GLN A 126 -10.46 -0.84 11.98
CA GLN A 126 -11.29 -0.64 13.17
C GLN A 126 -11.91 0.76 13.11
N THR A 127 -13.24 0.80 13.25
CA THR A 127 -14.06 2.02 13.33
C THR A 127 -14.20 2.48 14.76
#